data_AF-A0A2Z2EKK3-F1
#
_entry.id   AF-A0A2Z2EKK3-F1
#
_cell.length_a   1.000
_cell.length_b   1.000
_cell.length_c   1.000
_cell.angle_alpha   90.00
_cell.angle_beta   90.00
_cell.angle_gamma   90.00
#
_symmetry.space_group_name_H-M   'P 1'
#
loop_
_entity.id
_entity.type
_entity.pdbx_description
1 polymer ?
#
loop_
_entity_poly.entity_id
_entity_poly.type
_entity_poly.pdbx_seq_one_letter_code
_entity_poly.pdbx_strand_id
1 'polypeptide(L)'
;VGRALPDVRDGLKPVHRRVLYAMNVLGNDWNKAYKKSARVVGDVIGKYHPHGDSAVYDTIVRMAQPFSLRYMLVDGQGNFGSIDGDSAAAMRYTEIRLAKIAHELMADLEKETVDFVDNYDGTEKIPDVMPTKIPNLLVNGSSGIAVGMATNIPPHNLTEVINGCLAYIDDEDISIEGLMEHIPGPDFP
;
A
#
# COMPACT_ATOMS: atom_id res chain seq x y z
N VAL A 1 -9.15 -16.59 -4.01
CA VAL A 1 -8.62 -16.33 -2.64
C VAL A 1 -7.78 -15.06 -2.71
N GLY A 2 -7.77 -14.17 -1.70
CA GLY A 2 -6.83 -13.03 -1.70
C GLY A 2 -7.42 -11.62 -1.63
N ARG A 3 -8.67 -11.39 -1.21
CA ARG A 3 -9.19 -10.00 -1.10
C ARG A 3 -8.78 -9.30 0.18
N ALA A 4 -8.90 -10.00 1.31
CA ALA A 4 -8.96 -9.36 2.64
C ALA A 4 -7.63 -9.39 3.41
N LEU A 5 -6.68 -10.25 3.03
CA LEU A 5 -5.41 -10.42 3.72
C LEU A 5 -4.27 -9.81 2.88
N PRO A 6 -3.25 -9.20 3.51
CA PRO A 6 -2.06 -8.73 2.82
C PRO A 6 -1.14 -9.88 2.39
N ASP A 7 -0.27 -9.64 1.42
CA ASP A 7 0.90 -10.49 1.19
C ASP A 7 2.00 -10.16 2.21
N VAL A 8 2.72 -11.17 2.70
CA VAL A 8 3.79 -10.96 3.70
C VAL A 8 4.97 -10.17 3.14
N ARG A 9 5.22 -10.29 1.83
CA ARG A 9 6.39 -9.73 1.15
C ARG A 9 6.28 -8.21 0.95
N ASP A 10 5.10 -7.73 0.58
CA ASP A 10 4.88 -6.30 0.32
C ASP A 10 3.88 -5.61 1.25
N GLY A 11 3.18 -6.36 2.10
CA GLY A 11 2.17 -5.83 3.02
C GLY A 11 0.88 -5.36 2.35
N LEU A 12 0.70 -5.59 1.06
CA LEU A 12 -0.43 -5.08 0.29
C LEU A 12 -1.49 -6.16 0.05
N LYS A 13 -2.76 -5.76 0.14
CA LYS A 13 -3.87 -6.52 -0.47
C LYS A 13 -3.95 -6.18 -1.97
N PRO A 14 -4.58 -7.02 -2.82
CA PRO A 14 -4.60 -6.78 -4.26
C PRO A 14 -5.14 -5.42 -4.70
N VAL A 15 -6.14 -4.86 -4.02
CA VAL A 15 -6.66 -3.53 -4.37
C VAL A 15 -5.61 -2.43 -4.18
N HIS A 16 -4.84 -2.46 -3.09
CA HIS A 16 -3.75 -1.51 -2.84
C HIS A 16 -2.67 -1.64 -3.93
N ARG A 17 -2.23 -2.88 -4.20
CA ARG A 17 -1.20 -3.17 -5.21
C ARG A 17 -1.61 -2.66 -6.58
N ARG A 18 -2.86 -2.93 -6.99
CA ARG A 18 -3.40 -2.50 -8.30
C ARG A 18 -3.55 -0.98 -8.40
N VAL A 19 -3.92 -0.30 -7.31
CA VAL A 19 -3.96 1.16 -7.27
C VAL A 19 -2.57 1.74 -7.47
N LEU A 20 -1.57 1.32 -6.69
CA LEU A 20 -0.21 1.82 -6.80
C LEU A 20 0.39 1.52 -8.18
N TYR A 21 0.18 0.31 -8.70
CA TYR A 21 0.61 -0.08 -10.04
C TYR A 21 -0.03 0.79 -11.13
N ALA A 22 -1.35 1.02 -11.08
CA ALA A 22 -2.03 1.89 -12.04
C ALA A 22 -1.51 3.33 -11.99
N MET A 23 -1.23 3.85 -10.79
CA MET A 23 -0.64 5.17 -10.62
C MET A 23 0.79 5.24 -11.22
N ASN A 24 1.59 4.18 -11.06
CA ASN A 24 2.91 4.07 -11.67
C ASN A 24 2.83 4.01 -13.21
N VAL A 25 1.96 3.18 -13.78
CA VAL A 25 1.72 3.11 -15.24
C VAL A 25 1.25 4.44 -15.80
N LEU A 26 0.47 5.21 -15.04
CA LEU A 26 0.03 6.55 -15.41
C LEU A 26 1.13 7.62 -15.29
N GLY A 27 2.33 7.29 -14.80
CA GLY A 27 3.38 8.25 -14.49
C GLY A 27 2.92 9.29 -13.48
N ASN A 28 2.17 8.86 -12.47
CA ASN A 28 1.59 9.73 -11.44
C ASN A 28 2.54 9.89 -10.23
N ASP A 29 3.81 10.19 -10.52
CA ASP A 29 4.88 10.21 -9.53
C ASP A 29 4.74 11.36 -8.52
N TRP A 30 5.42 11.22 -7.39
CA TRP A 30 5.41 12.22 -6.30
C TRP A 30 5.85 13.63 -6.71
N ASN A 31 6.66 13.75 -7.78
CA ASN A 31 7.17 15.04 -8.27
C ASN A 31 6.39 15.58 -9.47
N LYS A 32 5.26 14.96 -9.83
CA LYS A 32 4.36 15.42 -10.90
C LYS A 32 3.16 16.16 -10.30
N ALA A 33 2.40 16.82 -11.18
CA ALA A 33 1.11 17.40 -10.82
C ALA A 33 0.11 16.31 -10.43
N TYR A 34 -0.78 16.63 -9.49
CA TYR A 34 -1.86 15.73 -9.09
C TYR A 34 -2.77 15.40 -10.28
N LYS A 35 -3.36 14.20 -10.27
CA LYS A 35 -4.37 13.75 -11.23
C LYS A 35 -5.69 13.54 -10.53
N LYS A 36 -6.81 13.84 -11.19
CA LYS A 36 -8.17 13.56 -10.68
C LYS A 36 -8.28 12.11 -10.21
N SER A 37 -8.76 11.90 -8.98
CA SER A 37 -8.92 10.56 -8.41
C SER A 37 -9.81 9.67 -9.29
N ALA A 38 -10.89 10.25 -9.85
CA ALA A 38 -11.78 9.56 -10.80
C ALA A 38 -11.05 8.96 -12.01
N ARG A 39 -9.97 9.60 -12.49
CA ARG A 39 -9.17 9.06 -13.60
C ARG A 39 -8.41 7.81 -13.17
N VAL A 40 -7.74 7.86 -12.01
CA VAL A 40 -6.99 6.71 -11.48
C VAL A 40 -7.93 5.55 -11.14
N VAL A 41 -9.06 5.84 -10.49
CA VAL A 41 -10.10 4.83 -10.18
C VAL A 41 -10.59 4.16 -11.47
N GLY A 42 -10.88 4.94 -12.51
CA GLY A 42 -11.30 4.43 -13.83
C GLY A 42 -10.30 3.47 -14.45
N ASP A 43 -9.01 3.83 -14.46
CA ASP A 43 -7.95 2.94 -14.95
C ASP A 43 -7.82 1.66 -14.13
N VAL A 44 -7.92 1.75 -12.79
CA VAL A 44 -7.85 0.57 -11.91
C VAL A 44 -9.00 -0.39 -12.16
N ILE A 45 -10.24 0.08 -12.21
CA ILE A 45 -11.40 -0.81 -12.41
C ILE A 45 -11.46 -1.34 -13.84
N GLY A 46 -11.04 -0.54 -14.82
CA GLY A 46 -11.09 -0.90 -16.24
C GLY A 46 -10.00 -1.87 -16.67
N LYS A 47 -8.87 -1.94 -15.94
CA LYS A 47 -7.71 -2.77 -16.33
C LYS A 47 -7.37 -3.85 -15.32
N TYR A 48 -7.52 -3.60 -14.01
CA TYR A 48 -6.84 -4.43 -13.00
C TYR A 48 -7.77 -4.97 -11.90
N HIS A 49 -8.87 -4.30 -11.58
CA HIS A 49 -9.69 -4.61 -10.41
C HIS A 49 -11.20 -4.61 -10.73
N PRO A 50 -11.78 -5.76 -11.13
CA PRO A 50 -13.17 -5.85 -11.62
C PRO A 50 -14.19 -5.82 -10.47
N HIS A 51 -14.18 -4.74 -9.70
CA HIS A 51 -15.04 -4.48 -8.55
C HIS A 51 -15.50 -3.02 -8.56
N GLY A 52 -16.39 -2.65 -7.63
CA GLY A 52 -16.95 -1.31 -7.54
C GLY A 52 -15.88 -0.23 -7.39
N ASP A 53 -16.12 0.90 -8.06
CA ASP A 53 -15.31 2.12 -8.01
C ASP A 53 -15.15 2.66 -6.58
N SER A 54 -16.23 2.61 -5.78
CA SER A 54 -16.23 2.96 -4.36
C SER A 54 -15.15 2.21 -3.58
N ALA A 55 -15.05 0.89 -3.72
CA ALA A 55 -14.05 0.10 -3.00
C ALA A 55 -12.60 0.50 -3.37
N VAL A 56 -12.36 0.86 -4.62
CA VAL A 56 -11.05 1.36 -5.08
C VAL A 56 -10.79 2.76 -4.53
N TYR A 57 -11.79 3.64 -4.59
CA TYR A 57 -11.64 5.00 -4.09
C TYR A 57 -11.45 5.05 -2.57
N ASP A 58 -12.20 4.26 -1.80
CA ASP A 58 -12.04 4.16 -0.35
C ASP A 58 -10.65 3.62 0.02
N THR A 59 -10.11 2.70 -0.79
CA THR A 59 -8.72 2.24 -0.65
C THR A 59 -7.73 3.39 -0.85
N ILE A 60 -7.89 4.17 -1.92
CA ILE A 60 -7.06 5.35 -2.20
C ILE A 60 -7.16 6.35 -1.04
N VAL A 61 -8.38 6.62 -0.57
CA VAL A 61 -8.64 7.57 0.51
C VAL A 61 -7.87 7.18 1.77
N ARG A 62 -7.96 5.93 2.20
CA ARG A 62 -7.21 5.44 3.36
C ARG A 62 -5.70 5.52 3.15
N MET A 63 -5.20 5.31 1.93
CA MET A 63 -3.77 5.45 1.63
C MET A 63 -3.26 6.90 1.63
N ALA A 64 -4.16 7.87 1.60
CA ALA A 64 -3.89 9.32 1.61
C ALA A 64 -4.24 10.00 2.94
N GLN A 65 -4.60 9.24 3.97
CA GLN A 65 -4.98 9.75 5.28
C GLN A 65 -3.83 9.57 6.27
N PRO A 66 -3.26 10.66 6.82
CA PRO A 66 -2.12 10.58 7.72
C PRO A 66 -2.48 9.96 9.08
N PHE A 67 -3.76 9.92 9.44
CA PHE A 67 -4.29 9.27 10.65
C PHE A 67 -4.67 7.80 10.44
N SER A 68 -4.63 7.30 9.20
CA SER A 68 -4.97 5.91 8.85
C SER A 68 -3.72 5.06 8.57
N LEU A 69 -2.73 5.64 7.90
CA LEU A 69 -1.45 4.99 7.61
C LEU A 69 -0.32 5.77 8.25
N ARG A 70 0.57 5.05 8.95
CA ARG A 70 1.78 5.63 9.52
C ARG A 70 2.67 6.28 8.47
N TYR A 71 2.75 5.66 7.28
CA TYR A 71 3.46 6.18 6.12
C TYR A 71 2.55 6.13 4.89
N MET A 72 1.93 7.28 4.58
CA MET A 72 1.02 7.41 3.44
C MET A 72 1.69 6.97 2.13
N LEU A 73 0.94 6.20 1.34
CA LEU A 73 1.38 5.71 0.02
C LEU A 73 0.84 6.57 -1.13
N VAL A 74 -0.18 7.37 -0.84
CA VAL A 74 -0.78 8.33 -1.78
C VAL A 74 -0.75 9.72 -1.16
N ASP A 75 -0.40 10.72 -1.96
CA ASP A 75 -0.49 12.13 -1.62
C ASP A 75 -1.77 12.69 -2.27
N GLY A 76 -2.69 13.19 -1.44
CA GLY A 76 -4.01 13.65 -1.84
C GLY A 76 -4.21 15.16 -1.73
N GLN A 77 -4.79 15.76 -2.76
CA GLN A 77 -5.23 17.15 -2.80
C GLN A 77 -6.77 17.22 -2.77
N GLY A 78 -7.31 17.98 -1.83
CA GLY A 78 -8.76 18.11 -1.57
C GLY A 78 -9.14 17.52 -0.22
N ASN A 79 -10.43 17.28 0.00
CA ASN A 79 -10.93 16.69 1.25
C ASN A 79 -10.87 15.15 1.18
N PHE A 80 -9.99 14.56 1.99
CA PHE A 80 -9.82 13.11 2.15
C PHE A 80 -10.39 12.58 3.48
N GLY A 81 -11.27 13.34 4.12
CA GLY A 81 -11.90 13.01 5.39
C GLY A 81 -11.11 13.47 6.61
N SER A 82 -11.64 13.17 7.79
CA SER A 82 -11.08 13.61 9.08
C SER A 82 -11.06 12.47 10.11
N ILE A 83 -10.31 12.66 11.20
CA ILE A 83 -10.29 11.74 12.34
C ILE A 83 -11.65 11.69 13.06
N ASP A 84 -12.45 12.76 12.94
CA ASP A 84 -13.79 12.87 13.53
C ASP A 84 -14.85 12.10 12.72
N GLY A 85 -14.45 11.45 11.62
CA GLY A 85 -15.31 10.58 10.82
C GLY A 85 -15.94 11.25 9.60
N ASP A 86 -15.52 12.47 9.24
CA ASP A 86 -15.97 13.07 7.99
C ASP A 86 -15.50 12.23 6.81
N SER A 87 -16.42 11.96 5.89
CA SER A 87 -16.09 11.24 4.66
C SER A 87 -15.27 12.11 3.71
N ALA A 88 -14.42 11.47 2.90
CA ALA A 88 -13.77 12.15 1.79
C ALA A 88 -14.80 12.73 0.82
N ALA A 89 -14.44 13.83 0.16
CA ALA A 89 -15.21 14.32 -0.97
C ALA A 89 -15.24 13.25 -2.08
N ALA A 90 -16.27 13.27 -2.93
CA ALA A 90 -16.36 12.33 -4.04
C ALA A 90 -15.14 12.42 -4.98
N MET A 91 -14.74 11.31 -5.60
CA MET A 91 -13.52 11.18 -6.44
C MET A 91 -13.40 12.16 -7.61
N ARG A 92 -14.48 12.84 -7.99
CA ARG A 92 -14.47 13.92 -9.00
C ARG A 92 -13.88 15.24 -8.49
N TYR A 93 -13.84 15.42 -7.17
CA TYR A 93 -13.37 16.64 -6.51
C TYR A 93 -11.95 16.52 -5.97
N THR A 94 -11.46 15.31 -5.72
CA THR A 94 -10.13 15.07 -5.19
C THR A 94 -9.13 14.77 -6.30
N GLU A 95 -7.85 15.02 -6.02
CA GLU A 95 -6.73 14.70 -6.89
C GLU A 95 -5.66 13.96 -6.10
N ILE A 96 -4.88 13.11 -6.75
CA ILE A 96 -3.88 12.26 -6.12
C ILE A 96 -2.62 12.15 -6.98
N ARG A 97 -1.50 11.89 -6.30
CA ARG A 97 -0.24 11.37 -6.85
C ARG A 97 0.38 10.38 -5.88
N LEU A 98 1.40 9.65 -6.31
CA LEU A 98 2.13 8.75 -5.42
C LEU A 98 2.82 9.55 -4.31
N ALA A 99 2.80 9.06 -3.08
CA ALA A 99 3.71 9.58 -2.06
C ALA A 99 5.15 9.16 -2.39
N LYS A 100 6.14 9.96 -1.99
CA LYS A 100 7.55 9.68 -2.30
C LYS A 100 7.98 8.28 -1.84
N ILE A 101 7.55 7.83 -0.67
CA ILE A 101 7.86 6.50 -0.13
C ILE A 101 7.28 5.36 -0.98
N ALA A 102 6.17 5.58 -1.69
CA ALA A 102 5.56 4.55 -2.51
C ALA A 102 6.44 4.11 -3.69
N HIS A 103 7.38 4.97 -4.12
CA HIS A 103 8.36 4.60 -5.12
C HIS A 103 9.30 3.48 -4.63
N GLU A 104 9.60 3.41 -3.33
CA GLU A 104 10.41 2.33 -2.77
C GLU A 104 9.68 0.97 -2.79
N LEU A 105 8.35 0.97 -2.82
CA LEU A 105 7.59 -0.26 -3.02
C LEU A 105 7.72 -0.79 -4.45
N MET A 106 7.76 0.11 -5.43
CA MET A 106 7.71 -0.24 -6.86
C MET A 106 9.08 -0.12 -7.56
N ALA A 107 10.13 0.15 -6.80
CA ALA A 107 11.47 0.32 -7.35
C ALA A 107 11.92 -0.95 -8.07
N ASP A 108 12.51 -0.79 -9.26
CA ASP A 108 13.04 -1.86 -10.10
C ASP A 108 11.99 -2.81 -10.72
N LEU A 109 10.70 -2.44 -10.69
CA LEU A 109 9.61 -3.24 -11.26
C LEU A 109 9.81 -3.53 -12.77
N GLU A 110 10.47 -2.62 -13.50
CA GLU A 110 10.82 -2.75 -14.91
C GLU A 110 12.00 -3.70 -15.19
N LYS A 111 12.69 -4.17 -14.14
CA LYS A 111 13.90 -5.00 -14.24
C LYS A 111 13.62 -6.48 -13.97
N GLU A 112 12.39 -6.92 -14.22
CA GLU A 112 11.97 -8.33 -14.08
C GLU A 112 12.24 -8.90 -12.66
N THR A 113 12.13 -8.06 -11.62
CA THR A 113 12.43 -8.46 -10.23
C THR A 113 11.31 -9.24 -9.56
N VAL A 114 10.12 -9.27 -10.17
CA VAL A 114 8.93 -9.98 -9.68
C VAL A 114 8.18 -10.60 -10.85
N ASP A 115 7.45 -11.68 -10.56
CA ASP A 115 6.57 -12.31 -11.53
C ASP A 115 5.37 -11.41 -11.85
N PHE A 116 5.01 -11.40 -13.13
CA PHE A 116 3.79 -10.78 -13.62
C PHE A 116 2.78 -11.86 -14.01
N VAL A 117 1.53 -11.62 -13.65
CA VAL A 117 0.38 -12.46 -14.00
C VAL A 117 -0.55 -11.71 -14.93
N ASP A 118 -1.36 -12.46 -15.67
CA ASP A 118 -2.46 -11.87 -16.44
C ASP A 118 -3.47 -11.19 -15.50
N ASN A 119 -4.05 -10.08 -15.96
CA ASN A 119 -5.19 -9.46 -15.32
C ASN A 119 -6.45 -10.35 -15.45
N TYR A 120 -7.61 -9.83 -15.05
CA TYR A 120 -8.84 -10.63 -14.97
C TYR A 120 -9.43 -11.06 -16.32
N ASP A 121 -9.08 -10.39 -17.43
CA ASP A 121 -9.55 -10.70 -18.79
C ASP A 121 -8.42 -11.10 -19.76
N GLY A 122 -7.18 -11.20 -19.28
CA GLY A 122 -6.02 -11.61 -20.06
C GLY A 122 -5.47 -10.53 -21.01
N THR A 123 -5.96 -9.29 -20.94
CA THR A 123 -5.53 -8.21 -21.86
C THR A 123 -4.34 -7.41 -21.34
N GLU A 124 -4.08 -7.44 -20.04
CA GLU A 124 -3.03 -6.66 -19.38
C GLU A 124 -2.21 -7.55 -18.43
N LYS A 125 -0.98 -7.12 -18.10
CA LYS A 125 -0.13 -7.75 -17.08
C LYS A 125 -0.12 -6.93 -15.79
N ILE A 126 -0.17 -7.63 -14.65
CA ILE A 126 -0.04 -7.04 -13.31
C ILE A 126 1.01 -7.78 -12.49
N PRO A 127 1.74 -7.09 -11.59
CA PRO A 127 2.66 -7.77 -10.69
C PRO A 127 1.88 -8.63 -9.67
N ASP A 128 2.36 -9.85 -9.43
CA ASP A 128 1.82 -10.69 -8.34
C ASP A 128 2.09 -10.04 -6.98
N VAL A 129 3.31 -9.53 -6.81
CA VAL A 129 3.84 -8.83 -5.63
C VAL A 129 4.66 -7.61 -6.06
N MET A 130 4.80 -6.60 -5.20
CA MET A 130 5.72 -5.48 -5.44
C MET A 130 7.15 -5.81 -4.96
N PRO A 131 8.22 -5.29 -5.63
CA PRO A 131 9.62 -5.52 -5.22
C PRO A 131 9.92 -5.15 -3.76
N THR A 132 9.32 -4.06 -3.27
CA THR A 132 9.24 -3.66 -1.86
C THR A 132 10.57 -3.57 -1.12
N LYS A 133 11.28 -2.45 -1.31
CA LYS A 133 12.56 -2.15 -0.62
C LYS A 133 12.43 -1.76 0.85
N ILE A 134 11.21 -1.57 1.33
CA ILE A 134 10.91 -1.23 2.73
C ILE A 134 9.99 -2.28 3.34
N PRO A 135 10.07 -2.59 4.65
CA PRO A 135 9.25 -3.61 5.30
C PRO A 135 7.79 -3.13 5.54
N ASN A 136 7.06 -2.87 4.45
CA ASN A 136 5.78 -2.17 4.46
C ASN A 136 4.68 -2.86 5.29
N LEU A 137 4.68 -4.20 5.37
CA LEU A 137 3.68 -4.91 6.18
C LEU A 137 3.70 -4.47 7.65
N LEU A 138 4.89 -4.39 8.26
CA LEU A 138 5.02 -3.98 9.66
C LEU A 138 4.91 -2.47 9.81
N VAL A 139 5.51 -1.73 8.88
CA VAL A 139 5.60 -0.27 8.92
C VAL A 139 4.23 0.41 8.79
N ASN A 140 3.35 -0.12 7.94
CA ASN A 140 2.00 0.40 7.77
C ASN A 140 0.90 -0.46 8.41
N GLY A 141 1.23 -1.68 8.83
CA GLY A 141 0.25 -2.61 9.38
C GLY A 141 -0.75 -3.12 8.35
N SER A 142 -1.71 -3.91 8.82
CA SER A 142 -2.84 -4.36 8.00
C SER A 142 -3.98 -4.87 8.88
N SER A 143 -5.22 -4.53 8.55
CA SER A 143 -6.40 -5.10 9.16
C SER A 143 -7.35 -5.65 8.11
N GLY A 144 -7.94 -6.82 8.33
CA GLY A 144 -8.80 -7.46 7.34
C GLY A 144 -9.57 -8.66 7.86
N ILE A 145 -10.81 -8.81 7.38
CA ILE A 145 -11.71 -9.90 7.73
C ILE A 145 -11.93 -10.75 6.48
N ALA A 146 -11.51 -12.00 6.52
CA ALA A 146 -11.71 -12.98 5.46
C ALA A 146 -12.81 -13.99 5.87
N VAL A 147 -12.98 -15.06 5.09
CA VAL A 147 -13.93 -16.13 5.42
C VAL A 147 -13.23 -17.12 6.35
N GLY A 148 -13.67 -17.20 7.61
CA GLY A 148 -13.13 -18.12 8.62
C GLY A 148 -11.83 -17.66 9.28
N MET A 149 -11.30 -16.48 8.95
CA MET A 149 -10.08 -15.92 9.53
C MET A 149 -10.05 -14.39 9.43
N ALA A 150 -9.19 -13.73 10.21
CA ALA A 150 -8.96 -12.30 10.18
C ALA A 150 -7.48 -11.97 10.48
N THR A 151 -7.07 -10.75 10.16
CA THR A 151 -5.75 -10.20 10.48
C THR A 151 -5.89 -8.82 11.11
N ASN A 152 -5.02 -8.51 12.07
CA ASN A 152 -4.86 -7.19 12.66
C ASN A 152 -3.40 -7.00 13.09
N ILE A 153 -2.63 -6.33 12.24
CA ILE A 153 -1.21 -6.06 12.40
C ILE A 153 -1.07 -4.55 12.59
N PRO A 154 -0.56 -4.06 13.74
CA PRO A 154 -0.42 -2.64 13.98
C PRO A 154 0.80 -2.05 13.22
N PRO A 155 0.80 -0.74 12.91
CA PRO A 155 1.94 -0.06 12.30
C PRO A 155 3.11 0.06 13.28
N HIS A 156 4.32 0.17 12.74
CA HIS A 156 5.57 0.31 13.47
C HIS A 156 6.44 1.40 12.86
N ASN A 157 7.43 1.87 13.62
CA ASN A 157 8.36 2.88 13.14
C ASN A 157 9.30 2.30 12.07
N LEU A 158 9.45 2.98 10.93
CA LEU A 158 10.29 2.53 9.82
C LEU A 158 11.75 2.33 10.23
N THR A 159 12.30 3.21 11.06
CA THR A 159 13.70 3.11 11.51
C THR A 159 13.89 1.89 12.39
N GLU A 160 12.98 1.65 13.33
CA GLU A 160 13.02 0.50 14.24
C GLU A 160 12.90 -0.81 13.46
N VAL A 161 11.95 -0.92 12.54
CA VAL A 161 11.76 -2.14 11.74
C VAL A 161 12.99 -2.42 10.86
N ILE A 162 13.58 -1.40 10.22
CA ILE A 162 14.81 -1.58 9.44
C ILE A 162 15.96 -2.05 10.35
N ASN A 163 16.11 -1.45 11.54
CA ASN A 163 17.14 -1.87 12.49
C ASN A 163 16.94 -3.33 12.93
N GLY A 164 15.70 -3.76 13.18
CA GLY A 164 15.39 -5.16 13.48
C GLY A 164 15.70 -6.10 12.32
N CYS A 165 15.42 -5.70 11.07
CA CYS A 165 15.81 -6.47 9.89
C CYS A 165 17.34 -6.61 9.77
N LEU A 166 18.10 -5.53 10.01
CA LEU A 166 19.56 -5.56 9.98
C LEU A 166 20.12 -6.46 11.10
N ALA A 167 19.56 -6.36 12.32
CA ALA A 167 19.95 -7.23 13.42
C ALA A 167 19.72 -8.72 13.11
N TYR A 168 18.60 -9.07 12.47
CA TYR A 168 18.32 -10.44 12.03
C TYR A 168 19.25 -10.91 10.90
N ILE A 169 19.66 -10.02 9.99
CA ILE A 169 20.64 -10.35 8.94
C ILE A 169 22.02 -10.62 9.55
N ASP A 170 22.39 -9.88 10.60
CA ASP A 170 23.67 -10.06 11.30
C ASP A 170 23.66 -11.30 12.20
N ASP A 171 22.51 -11.67 12.77
CA ASP A 171 22.31 -12.87 13.60
C ASP A 171 20.94 -13.52 13.34
N GLU A 172 20.92 -14.57 12.50
CA GLU A 172 19.68 -15.31 12.17
C GLU A 172 19.09 -16.08 13.35
N ASP A 173 19.85 -16.27 14.45
CA ASP A 173 19.41 -16.95 15.68
C ASP A 173 18.89 -15.95 16.75
N ILE A 174 18.85 -14.65 16.45
CA ILE A 174 18.36 -13.62 17.37
C ILE A 174 16.95 -13.95 17.88
N SER A 175 16.78 -13.93 19.21
CA SER A 175 15.47 -14.22 19.80
C SER A 175 14.49 -13.06 19.59
N ILE A 176 13.21 -13.33 19.83
CA ILE A 176 12.17 -12.27 19.80
C ILE A 176 12.48 -11.18 20.83
N GLU A 177 12.95 -11.53 22.02
CA GLU A 177 13.37 -10.57 23.04
C GLU A 177 14.54 -9.72 22.55
N GLY A 178 15.50 -10.31 21.83
CA GLY A 178 16.59 -9.57 21.19
C GLY A 178 16.11 -8.60 20.11
N LEU A 179 15.15 -9.03 19.27
CA LEU A 179 14.54 -8.15 18.26
C LEU A 179 13.74 -7.00 18.90
N MET A 180 13.14 -7.20 20.07
CA MET A 180 12.40 -6.17 20.78
C MET A 180 13.29 -5.03 21.32
N GLU A 181 14.59 -5.23 21.45
CA GLU A 181 15.54 -4.13 21.73
C GLU A 181 15.66 -3.17 20.53
N HIS A 182 15.34 -3.63 19.31
CA HIS A 182 15.32 -2.82 18.09
C HIS A 182 13.92 -2.36 17.70
N ILE A 183 12.89 -3.18 17.96
CA ILE A 183 11.47 -2.92 17.68
C ILE A 183 10.69 -2.99 19.00
N PRO A 184 10.68 -1.91 19.81
CA PRO A 184 10.08 -1.93 21.14
C PRO A 184 8.56 -2.11 21.12
N GLY A 185 7.89 -1.74 20.02
CA GLY A 185 6.47 -1.97 19.83
C GLY A 185 5.85 -1.16 18.69
N PRO A 186 4.52 -1.13 18.61
CA PRO A 186 3.80 -0.35 17.61
C PRO A 186 4.00 1.16 17.70
N ASP A 187 3.95 1.84 16.56
CA ASP A 187 4.04 3.29 16.42
C ASP A 187 2.86 3.76 15.54
N PHE A 188 1.81 4.26 16.18
CA PHE A 188 0.58 4.67 15.50
C PHE A 188 0.74 6.06 14.85
N PRO A 189 0.07 6.31 13.70
CA PRO A 189 0.03 7.63 13.06
C PRO A 189 -0.50 8.75 13.97
#